data_AF-A0A6L7WV78-F1
#
_entry.id   AF-A0A6L7WV78-F1
#
_cell.length_a   1.000
_cell.length_b   1.000
_cell.length_c   1.000
_cell.angle_alpha   90.00
_cell.angle_beta   90.00
_cell.angle_gamma   90.00
#
_symmetry.space_group_name_H-M   'P 1'
#
loop_
_entity.id
_entity.type
_entity.pdbx_description
1 polymer ?
#
loop_
_entity_poly.entity_id
_entity_poly.type
_entity_poly.pdbx_seq_one_letter_code
_entity_poly.pdbx_strand_id
1 'polypeptide(L)'
;MSDPRPAPAMRNAVDFGIVGDNILDIADFAIEKYEFTSGTTLSDEAREEVVEQVRDALWEMVKAFRNRRKEWRKKLFDAADEVVRKSAEGS
;
A
#
# COMPACT_ATOMS: atom_id res chain seq x y z
N MET A 1 -12.52 -38.85 17.79
CA MET A 1 -12.23 -37.45 18.15
C MET A 1 -11.31 -36.92 17.06
N SER A 2 -11.78 -35.95 16.27
CA SER A 2 -11.00 -35.39 15.16
C SER A 2 -10.19 -34.22 15.68
N ASP A 3 -8.86 -34.29 15.56
CA ASP A 3 -7.97 -33.21 15.98
C ASP A 3 -8.33 -31.89 15.28
N PRO A 4 -8.29 -30.74 16.00
CA PRO A 4 -8.52 -29.45 15.38
C PRO A 4 -7.39 -29.14 14.39
N ARG A 5 -7.77 -28.82 13.15
CA ARG A 5 -6.83 -28.45 12.10
C ARG A 5 -6.04 -27.19 12.53
N PRO A 6 -4.72 -27.14 12.32
CA PRO A 6 -3.92 -25.97 12.66
C PRO A 6 -4.39 -24.74 11.88
N ALA A 7 -4.48 -23.60 12.56
CA ALA A 7 -4.88 -22.34 11.94
C ALA A 7 -3.88 -21.97 10.83
N PRO A 8 -4.34 -21.56 9.63
CA PRO A 8 -3.44 -21.21 8.54
C PRO A 8 -2.60 -19.99 8.90
N ALA A 9 -1.29 -20.10 8.75
CA ALA A 9 -0.36 -18.98 8.89
C ALA A 9 -0.67 -17.94 7.81
N MET A 10 -1.33 -16.83 8.19
CA MET A 10 -1.53 -15.70 7.30
C MET A 10 -0.16 -15.15 6.90
N ARG A 11 0.25 -15.39 5.65
CA ARG A 11 1.48 -14.79 5.10
C ARG A 11 1.35 -13.27 5.18
N ASN A 12 2.39 -12.63 5.71
CA ASN A 12 2.37 -11.20 5.98
C ASN A 12 2.01 -10.41 4.73
N ALA A 13 1.02 -9.55 4.93
CA ALA A 13 0.72 -8.42 4.09
C ALA A 13 2.01 -7.65 3.75
N VAL A 14 2.21 -7.26 2.48
CA VAL A 14 3.16 -6.19 2.12
C VAL A 14 3.00 -5.06 3.13
N ASP A 15 4.09 -4.73 3.83
CA ASP A 15 4.11 -3.78 4.92
C ASP A 15 4.15 -2.36 4.32
N PHE A 16 3.04 -1.65 4.47
CA PHE A 16 2.93 -0.27 4.02
C PHE A 16 3.64 0.72 4.95
N GLY A 17 4.06 0.29 6.15
CA GLY A 17 5.00 1.03 6.99
C GLY A 17 6.32 1.23 6.26
N ILE A 18 6.87 0.17 5.67
CA ILE A 18 8.13 0.22 4.89
C ILE A 18 8.03 1.19 3.69
N VAL A 19 6.86 1.30 3.07
CA VAL A 19 6.64 2.26 1.97
C VAL A 19 6.57 3.70 2.49
N GLY A 20 6.01 3.91 3.68
CA GLY A 20 5.98 5.22 4.34
C GLY A 20 7.37 5.65 4.83
N ASP A 21 8.17 4.71 5.33
CA ASP A 21 9.50 4.99 5.87
C ASP A 21 10.47 5.51 4.80
N ASN A 22 10.31 5.08 3.55
CA ASN A 22 11.17 5.48 2.42
C ASN A 22 10.57 6.62 1.57
N ILE A 23 9.46 7.22 1.98
CA ILE A 23 8.70 8.13 1.11
C ILE A 23 9.46 9.43 0.81
N LEU A 24 10.32 9.87 1.74
CA LEU A 24 11.19 11.03 1.58
C LEU A 24 12.30 10.74 0.56
N ASP A 25 12.94 9.57 0.65
CA ASP A 25 13.97 9.15 -0.31
C ASP A 25 13.39 9.06 -1.74
N ILE A 26 12.15 8.59 -1.87
CA ILE A 26 11.44 8.54 -3.16
C ILE A 26 11.14 9.96 -3.66
N ALA A 27 10.76 10.88 -2.77
CA ALA A 27 10.49 12.27 -3.13
C ALA A 27 11.77 12.97 -3.61
N ASP A 28 12.88 12.82 -2.88
CA ASP A 28 14.19 13.35 -3.26
C ASP A 28 14.64 12.80 -4.62
N PHE A 29 14.57 11.48 -4.81
CA PHE A 29 14.92 10.86 -6.09
C PHE A 29 14.04 11.34 -7.25
N ALA A 30 12.75 11.59 -7.00
CA ALA A 30 11.85 12.12 -8.04
C ALA A 30 12.27 13.52 -8.49
N ILE A 31 12.72 14.37 -7.55
CA ILE A 31 13.22 15.71 -7.84
C ILE A 31 14.57 15.64 -8.58
N GLU A 32 15.50 14.81 -8.12
CA GLU A 32 16.79 14.59 -8.80
C GLU A 32 16.59 14.16 -10.25
N LYS A 33 15.65 13.22 -10.47
CA LYS A 33 15.30 12.77 -11.81
C LYS A 33 14.75 13.90 -12.66
N TYR A 34 13.87 14.74 -12.10
CA TYR A 34 13.33 15.88 -12.81
C TYR A 34 14.46 16.83 -13.24
N GLU A 35 15.30 17.27 -12.29
CA GLU A 35 16.43 18.17 -12.52
C GLU A 35 17.39 17.64 -13.59
N PHE A 36 17.70 16.34 -13.55
CA PHE A 36 18.53 15.69 -14.56
C PHE A 36 17.88 15.73 -15.95
N THR A 37 16.57 15.46 -16.04
CA THR A 37 15.88 15.42 -17.34
C THR A 37 15.56 16.80 -17.92
N SER A 38 15.32 17.80 -17.07
CA SER A 38 15.02 19.17 -17.49
C SER A 38 16.26 20.02 -17.71
N GLY A 39 17.42 19.59 -17.21
CA GLY A 39 18.65 20.39 -17.20
C GLY A 39 18.53 21.63 -16.30
N THR A 40 17.63 21.58 -15.32
CA THR A 40 17.41 22.66 -14.36
C THR A 40 17.86 22.23 -12.96
N THR A 41 18.25 23.18 -12.12
CA THR A 41 18.51 22.93 -10.70
C THR A 41 17.62 23.86 -9.89
N LEU A 42 16.89 23.29 -8.94
CA LEU A 42 16.09 24.07 -8.00
C LEU A 42 17.02 24.76 -7.00
N SER A 43 16.60 25.92 -6.48
CA SER A 43 17.27 26.45 -5.28
C SER A 43 16.99 25.55 -4.09
N ASP A 44 17.82 25.64 -3.04
CA ASP A 44 17.65 24.83 -1.84
C ASP A 44 16.28 25.05 -1.19
N GLU A 45 15.81 26.31 -1.12
CA GLU A 45 14.47 26.60 -0.58
C GLU A 45 13.33 26.02 -1.43
N ALA A 46 13.46 26.10 -2.76
CA ALA A 46 12.46 25.54 -3.67
C ALA A 46 12.47 24.01 -3.63
N ARG A 47 13.65 23.40 -3.44
CA ARG A 47 13.79 21.95 -3.33
C ARG A 47 13.09 21.43 -2.08
N GLU A 48 13.31 22.05 -0.93
CA GLU A 48 12.68 21.67 0.34
C GLU A 48 11.15 21.72 0.24
N GLU A 49 10.60 22.79 -0.31
CA GLU A 49 9.14 22.92 -0.51
C GLU A 49 8.59 21.83 -1.46
N VAL A 50 9.29 21.55 -2.56
CA VAL A 50 8.88 20.53 -3.53
C VAL A 50 8.96 19.13 -2.92
N VAL A 51 9.97 18.82 -2.09
CA VAL A 51 10.06 17.53 -1.37
C VAL A 51 8.81 17.30 -0.54
N GLU A 52 8.36 18.30 0.22
CA GLU A 52 7.17 18.17 1.04
C GLU A 52 5.91 17.93 0.21
N GLN A 53 5.76 18.66 -0.90
CA GLN A 53 4.62 18.49 -1.81
C GLN A 53 4.60 17.10 -2.45
N VAL A 54 5.76 16.59 -2.89
CA VAL A 54 5.88 15.26 -3.47
C VAL A 54 5.59 14.19 -2.42
N ARG A 55 6.15 14.32 -1.21
CA ARG A 55 5.87 13.44 -0.08
C ARG A 55 4.37 13.33 0.19
N ASP A 56 3.69 14.47 0.31
CA ASP A 56 2.27 14.53 0.64
C ASP A 56 1.41 13.89 -0.47
N ALA A 57 1.74 14.16 -1.74
CA ALA A 57 1.09 13.52 -2.88
C ALA A 57 1.27 12.00 -2.88
N LEU A 58 2.49 11.50 -2.64
CA LEU A 58 2.77 10.07 -2.53
C LEU A 58 2.01 9.45 -1.35
N TRP A 59 1.90 10.15 -0.23
CA TRP A 59 1.21 9.66 0.96
C TRP A 59 -0.30 9.51 0.75
N GLU A 60 -0.94 10.43 0.03
CA GLU A 60 -2.34 10.30 -0.35
C GLU A 60 -2.59 9.08 -1.24
N MET A 61 -1.66 8.75 -2.15
CA MET A 61 -1.74 7.52 -2.94
C MET A 61 -1.65 6.27 -2.03
N VAL A 62 -0.73 6.26 -1.05
CA VAL A 62 -0.60 5.17 -0.08
C VAL A 62 -1.89 4.99 0.73
N LYS A 63 -2.49 6.08 1.20
CA LYS A 63 -3.79 6.06 1.91
C LYS A 63 -4.89 5.46 1.04
N ALA A 64 -4.98 5.86 -0.23
CA ALA A 64 -5.95 5.33 -1.16
C ALA A 64 -5.77 3.81 -1.38
N PHE A 65 -4.53 3.34 -1.56
CA PHE A 65 -4.23 1.91 -1.65
C PHE A 65 -4.60 1.15 -0.38
N ARG A 66 -4.32 1.72 0.80
CA ARG A 66 -4.69 1.11 2.08
C ARG A 66 -6.19 0.94 2.22
N ASN A 67 -6.97 1.95 1.81
CA ASN A 67 -8.43 1.90 1.86
C ASN A 67 -8.97 0.87 0.85
N ARG A 68 -8.51 0.91 -0.40
CA ARG A 68 -8.89 -0.06 -1.43
C ARG A 68 -8.57 -1.50 -1.01
N ARG A 69 -7.44 -1.71 -0.32
CA ARG A 69 -7.07 -3.03 0.22
C ARG A 69 -8.03 -3.52 1.30
N LYS A 70 -8.51 -2.63 2.18
CA LYS A 70 -9.51 -3.00 3.21
C LYS A 70 -10.82 -3.45 2.56
N GLU A 71 -11.28 -2.73 1.53
CA GLU A 71 -12.48 -3.09 0.78
C GLU A 71 -12.32 -4.44 0.08
N TRP A 72 -11.20 -4.66 -0.62
CA TRP A 72 -10.93 -5.94 -1.27
C TRP A 72 -10.84 -7.09 -0.29
N ARG A 73 -10.23 -6.87 0.88
CA ARG A 73 -10.17 -7.90 1.92
C ARG A 73 -11.57 -8.36 2.32
N LYS A 74 -12.50 -7.42 2.56
CA LYS A 74 -13.89 -7.75 2.86
C LYS A 74 -14.52 -8.56 1.74
N LYS A 75 -14.42 -8.09 0.49
CA LYS A 75 -14.97 -8.80 -0.69
C LYS A 75 -14.44 -10.23 -0.84
N LEU A 76 -13.15 -10.44 -0.57
CA LEU A 76 -12.54 -11.76 -0.63
C LEU A 76 -13.10 -12.70 0.46
N PHE A 77 -13.27 -12.21 1.69
CA PHE A 77 -13.88 -12.99 2.76
C PHE A 77 -15.35 -13.27 2.50
N ASP A 78 -16.12 -12.28 2.05
CA ASP A 78 -17.54 -12.44 1.71
C ASP A 78 -17.71 -13.49 0.60
N ALA A 79 -16.87 -13.45 -0.43
CA ALA A 79 -16.88 -14.44 -1.51
C ALA A 79 -16.51 -15.84 -1.02
N ALA A 80 -15.53 -15.96 -0.11
CA ALA A 80 -15.15 -17.24 0.46
C ALA A 80 -16.28 -17.81 1.34
N ASP A 81 -16.91 -16.98 2.16
CA ASP A 81 -18.04 -17.34 3.02
C ASP A 81 -19.24 -17.83 2.20
N GLU A 82 -19.56 -17.15 1.10
CA GLU A 82 -20.64 -17.56 0.19
C GLU A 82 -20.41 -18.98 -0.37
N VAL A 83 -19.18 -19.30 -0.78
CA VAL A 83 -18.84 -20.64 -1.30
C VAL A 83 -18.96 -21.71 -0.22
N VAL A 84 -18.47 -21.41 0.99
CA VAL A 84 -18.56 -22.34 2.13
C VAL A 84 -20.02 -22.59 2.49
N ARG A 85 -20.83 -21.53 2.60
CA ARG A 85 -22.26 -21.63 2.94
C ARG A 85 -23.04 -22.46 1.93
N LYS A 86 -22.85 -22.22 0.63
CA LYS A 86 -23.48 -23.04 -0.44
C LYS A 86 -23.11 -24.52 -0.34
N SER A 87 -21.88 -24.81 0.04
CA SER A 87 -21.42 -26.20 0.19
C SER A 87 -22.03 -26.88 1.43
N ALA A 88 -22.26 -26.11 2.51
CA ALA A 88 -22.84 -26.61 3.75
C ALA A 88 -24.37 -26.79 3.67
N GLU A 89 -25.09 -25.90 2.97
CA GLU A 89 -26.54 -25.99 2.78
C GLU A 89 -26.94 -27.09 1.76
N GLY A 90 -26.01 -27.52 0.91
CA GLY A 90 -26.20 -28.62 -0.05
C GLY A 90 -25.84 -30.02 0.50
N SER A 91 -25.46 -30.11 1.78
CA SER A 91 -25.22 -31.35 2.53
C SER A 91 -26.36 -31.62 3.51
#